data_AF-A0A2U2J876-F1
#
_entry.id   AF-A0A2U2J876-F1
#
_cell.length_a   1.000
_cell.length_b   1.000
_cell.length_c   1.000
_cell.angle_alpha   90.00
_cell.angle_beta   90.00
_cell.angle_gamma   90.00
#
_symmetry.space_group_name_H-M   'P 1'
#
loop_
_entity.id
_entity.type
_entity.pdbx_description
1 polymer ?
#
loop_
_entity_poly.entity_id
_entity_poly.type
_entity_poly.pdbx_seq_one_letter_code
_entity_poly.pdbx_strand_id
1 'polypeptide(L)'
;MNKKIFLFSFILIGFCCKKTNTFNLIDLEKDTILTKATSSLNKNPITVTSYIAERSAGSKHDFYSEGDYWWPNPNDKEGAYIRKDGLSNPGNFIAHRKAMIRLCEISGNLASAYKITKDEKYITALLPHLNAWFVNDSTKMNPSLLYAQAIKGKVTGRGIGIIDTLHLIEVALGIKAIENSTTINKSELFIIKKWFSDYLNWLITHPFGKKEKNNGNNHSTCWALQVAAFAYLVDNKIQLKKCQDFYKNTLLPDQMATDGSFPKETARTKPYGYSLFNLDAMVSLCQILSKDDDNLYNYKTKDGKSIQLGMEFLYPYIKNKKDWKFQKDVMYWNNWPIKQASLLFIGLESNDQRYLDLWKTLSYNNTPEIIRNTIVKNPVLWISN
;
A
#
# COMPACT_ATOMS: atom_id res chain seq x y z
N MET A 1 74.07 8.93 -25.30
CA MET A 1 72.74 9.31 -25.83
C MET A 1 71.65 8.82 -24.88
N ASN A 2 71.21 9.63 -23.92
CA ASN A 2 70.10 9.30 -23.01
C ASN A 2 68.95 10.26 -23.27
N LYS A 3 67.86 9.75 -23.87
CA LYS A 3 66.60 10.48 -24.07
C LYS A 3 65.81 10.49 -22.76
N LYS A 4 65.55 11.67 -22.20
CA LYS A 4 64.50 11.86 -21.18
C LYS A 4 63.19 12.16 -21.90
N ILE A 5 62.21 11.27 -21.79
CA ILE A 5 60.83 11.47 -22.24
C ILE A 5 60.05 12.03 -21.06
N PHE A 6 59.52 13.25 -21.17
CA PHE A 6 58.54 13.79 -20.25
C PHE A 6 57.15 13.32 -20.68
N LEU A 7 56.50 12.49 -19.87
CA LEU A 7 55.10 12.13 -20.04
C LEU A 7 54.24 13.20 -19.35
N PHE A 8 53.51 14.00 -20.13
CA PHE A 8 52.43 14.86 -19.62
C PHE A 8 51.17 14.01 -19.45
N SER A 9 50.74 13.80 -18.21
CA SER A 9 49.48 13.13 -17.90
C SER A 9 48.35 14.17 -17.88
N PHE A 10 47.47 14.15 -18.88
CA PHE A 10 46.24 14.94 -18.88
C PHE A 10 45.20 14.23 -18.00
N ILE A 11 44.91 14.79 -16.83
CA ILE A 11 43.78 14.37 -16.00
C ILE A 11 42.52 15.01 -16.60
N LEU A 12 41.72 14.24 -17.33
CA LEU A 12 40.35 14.62 -17.67
C LEU A 12 39.50 14.52 -16.40
N ILE A 13 39.22 15.67 -15.78
CA ILE A 13 38.20 15.79 -14.75
C ILE A 13 36.85 15.75 -15.46
N GLY A 14 36.25 14.56 -15.56
CA GLY A 14 34.87 14.41 -16.01
C GLY A 14 33.93 15.03 -14.98
N PHE A 15 33.46 16.24 -15.24
CA PHE A 15 32.30 16.80 -14.56
C PHE A 15 31.08 15.94 -14.90
N CYS A 16 30.70 15.05 -13.98
CA CYS A 16 29.44 14.36 -14.05
C CYS A 16 28.34 15.38 -13.72
N CYS A 17 27.83 16.08 -14.74
CA CYS A 17 26.61 16.87 -14.62
C CYS A 17 25.48 15.94 -14.20
N LYS A 18 25.14 15.92 -12.90
CA LYS A 18 23.89 15.33 -12.42
C LYS A 18 22.77 16.00 -13.20
N LYS A 19 22.12 15.27 -14.12
CA LYS A 19 20.89 15.72 -14.76
C LYS A 19 19.91 16.10 -13.66
N THR A 20 19.56 17.38 -13.57
CA THR A 20 18.50 17.86 -12.68
C THR A 20 17.20 17.21 -13.12
N ASN A 21 16.61 16.40 -12.23
CA ASN A 21 15.30 15.80 -12.48
C ASN A 21 14.26 16.93 -12.53
N THR A 22 13.61 17.12 -13.67
CA THR A 22 12.54 18.12 -13.83
C THR A 22 11.17 17.59 -13.40
N PHE A 23 11.10 16.37 -12.87
CA PHE A 23 9.85 15.76 -12.44
C PHE A 23 9.37 16.39 -11.13
N ASN A 24 8.31 17.20 -11.20
CA ASN A 24 7.62 17.73 -10.04
C ASN A 24 6.28 16.99 -9.85
N LEU A 25 6.25 16.05 -8.90
CA LEU A 25 5.05 15.28 -8.59
C LEU A 25 3.89 16.17 -8.13
N ILE A 26 4.19 17.20 -7.33
CA ILE A 26 3.17 18.10 -6.78
C ILE A 26 2.50 18.84 -7.94
N ASP A 27 3.28 19.45 -8.83
CA ASP A 27 2.72 20.19 -9.97
C ASP A 27 1.87 19.29 -10.88
N LEU A 28 2.29 18.04 -11.09
CA LEU A 28 1.56 17.07 -11.93
C LEU A 28 0.23 16.61 -11.31
N GLU A 29 0.16 16.44 -10.00
CA GLU A 29 -1.02 15.89 -9.32
C GLU A 29 -1.91 16.96 -8.66
N LYS A 30 -1.45 18.21 -8.55
CA LYS A 30 -2.11 19.29 -7.80
C LYS A 30 -3.58 19.46 -8.17
N ASP A 31 -3.90 19.65 -9.45
CA ASP A 31 -5.28 19.91 -9.88
C ASP A 31 -6.20 18.72 -9.60
N THR A 32 -5.68 17.50 -9.80
CA THR A 32 -6.40 16.26 -9.49
C THR A 32 -6.67 16.15 -7.99
N ILE A 33 -5.67 16.42 -7.16
CA ILE A 33 -5.78 16.38 -5.70
C ILE A 33 -6.79 17.41 -5.21
N LEU A 34 -6.70 18.66 -5.67
CA LEU A 34 -7.60 19.74 -5.26
C LEU A 34 -9.06 19.47 -5.69
N THR A 35 -9.27 18.91 -6.88
CA THR A 35 -10.59 18.47 -7.33
C THR A 35 -11.16 17.38 -6.41
N LYS A 36 -10.37 16.34 -6.12
CA LYS A 36 -10.78 15.25 -5.22
C LYS A 36 -11.02 15.73 -3.78
N ALA A 37 -10.19 16.64 -3.28
CA ALA A 37 -10.34 17.24 -1.96
C ALA A 37 -11.61 18.06 -1.86
N THR A 38 -11.92 18.88 -2.89
CA THR A 38 -13.17 19.63 -2.98
C THR A 38 -14.38 18.71 -2.91
N SER A 39 -14.35 17.58 -3.62
CA SER A 39 -15.42 16.56 -3.55
C SER A 39 -15.54 15.88 -2.17
N SER A 40 -14.52 16.00 -1.33
CA SER A 40 -14.45 15.35 0.00
C SER A 40 -14.80 16.29 1.15
N LEU A 41 -14.77 17.62 0.94
CA LEU A 41 -14.98 18.63 2.00
C LEU A 41 -16.31 18.48 2.75
N ASN A 42 -17.38 18.13 2.04
CA ASN A 42 -18.74 18.11 2.59
C ASN A 42 -19.27 16.68 2.84
N LYS A 43 -18.38 15.69 2.89
CA LYS A 43 -18.77 14.29 3.10
C LYS A 43 -19.02 14.02 4.59
N ASN A 44 -20.10 13.31 4.91
CA ASN A 44 -20.34 12.86 6.28
C ASN A 44 -19.48 11.63 6.64
N PRO A 45 -19.10 11.46 7.92
CA PRO A 45 -18.45 10.24 8.40
C PRO A 45 -19.33 8.99 8.22
N ILE A 46 -18.70 7.87 7.85
CA ILE A 46 -19.32 6.54 7.75
C ILE A 46 -18.28 5.56 8.29
N THR A 47 -18.69 4.68 9.21
CA THR A 47 -17.79 3.72 9.88
C THR A 47 -18.37 2.31 9.83
N VAL A 48 -17.68 1.35 10.46
CA VAL A 48 -18.15 -0.04 10.56
C VAL A 48 -19.53 -0.14 11.22
N THR A 49 -19.83 0.72 12.20
CA THR A 49 -21.13 0.69 12.91
C THR A 49 -22.30 1.17 12.05
N SER A 50 -22.05 1.74 10.86
CA SER A 50 -23.08 2.17 9.92
C SER A 50 -23.74 1.00 9.18
N TYR A 51 -23.20 -0.21 9.30
CA TYR A 51 -23.69 -1.38 8.57
C TYR A 51 -23.80 -2.58 9.52
N ILE A 52 -24.88 -3.34 9.38
CA ILE A 52 -25.08 -4.58 10.11
C ILE A 52 -24.59 -5.74 9.24
N ALA A 53 -23.63 -6.50 9.76
CA ALA A 53 -23.15 -7.73 9.15
C ALA A 53 -23.81 -8.93 9.83
N GLU A 54 -24.99 -9.35 9.36
CA GLU A 54 -25.78 -10.45 9.96
C GLU A 54 -24.99 -11.76 10.12
N ARG A 55 -23.97 -11.98 9.28
CA ARG A 55 -23.11 -13.17 9.29
C ARG A 55 -21.86 -13.03 10.16
N SER A 56 -21.67 -11.89 10.81
CA SER A 56 -20.55 -11.64 11.69
C SER A 56 -20.77 -12.26 13.07
N ALA A 57 -19.72 -12.84 13.63
CA ALA A 57 -19.69 -13.27 15.03
C ALA A 57 -19.15 -12.18 15.97
N GLY A 58 -18.89 -10.98 15.45
CA GLY A 58 -18.39 -9.83 16.19
C GLY A 58 -19.49 -8.85 16.58
N SER A 59 -19.10 -7.83 17.34
CA SER A 59 -19.94 -6.69 17.65
C SER A 59 -20.06 -5.73 16.46
N LYS A 60 -20.97 -4.75 16.55
CA LYS A 60 -21.09 -3.66 15.57
C LYS A 60 -19.81 -2.83 15.37
N HIS A 61 -18.89 -2.88 16.35
CA HIS A 61 -17.61 -2.16 16.30
C HIS A 61 -16.51 -2.97 15.60
N ASP A 62 -16.75 -4.25 15.31
CA ASP A 62 -15.75 -5.12 14.70
C ASP A 62 -15.85 -5.08 13.16
N PHE A 63 -14.69 -4.99 12.51
CA PHE A 63 -14.63 -5.10 11.06
C PHE A 63 -14.92 -6.53 10.62
N TYR A 64 -15.80 -6.67 9.62
CA TYR A 64 -16.21 -7.94 9.06
C TYR A 64 -16.05 -7.91 7.54
N SER A 65 -15.52 -9.00 7.01
CA SER A 65 -15.50 -9.27 5.57
C SER A 65 -15.50 -10.78 5.33
N GLU A 66 -15.80 -11.18 4.11
CA GLU A 66 -15.81 -12.58 3.70
C GLU A 66 -14.67 -12.87 2.74
N GLY A 67 -14.14 -14.10 2.77
CA GLY A 67 -13.07 -14.50 1.87
C GLY A 67 -13.52 -14.43 0.42
N ASP A 68 -12.86 -13.60 -0.39
CA ASP A 68 -13.36 -13.22 -1.73
C ASP A 68 -13.63 -14.39 -2.66
N TYR A 69 -12.81 -15.42 -2.57
CA TYR A 69 -12.82 -16.57 -3.49
C TYR A 69 -13.62 -17.75 -2.94
N TRP A 70 -14.46 -17.55 -1.93
CA TRP A 70 -15.26 -18.61 -1.32
C TRP A 70 -16.72 -18.51 -1.76
N TRP A 71 -17.23 -19.61 -2.31
CA TRP A 71 -18.54 -19.70 -2.96
C TRP A 71 -19.43 -20.75 -2.31
N PRO A 72 -20.77 -20.59 -2.37
CA PRO A 72 -21.70 -21.66 -1.99
C PRO A 72 -21.36 -22.97 -2.70
N ASN A 73 -21.45 -24.09 -1.97
CA ASN A 73 -21.25 -25.41 -2.55
C ASN A 73 -22.53 -25.80 -3.32
N PRO A 74 -22.47 -26.02 -4.65
CA PRO A 74 -23.67 -26.39 -5.42
C PRO A 74 -24.24 -27.76 -5.01
N ASN A 75 -23.41 -28.62 -4.42
CA ASN A 75 -23.80 -29.97 -4.00
C ASN A 75 -24.33 -30.02 -2.56
N ASP A 76 -24.17 -28.95 -1.79
CA ASP A 76 -24.66 -28.83 -0.41
C ASP A 76 -24.90 -27.35 -0.08
N LYS A 77 -26.16 -26.91 -0.16
CA LYS A 77 -26.54 -25.51 0.01
C LYS A 77 -26.30 -24.97 1.42
N GLU A 78 -26.35 -25.85 2.43
CA GLU A 78 -26.08 -25.50 3.83
C GLU A 78 -24.63 -25.75 4.25
N GLY A 79 -23.89 -26.50 3.44
CA GLY A 79 -22.50 -26.85 3.65
C GLY A 79 -21.52 -25.68 3.60
N ALA A 80 -20.27 -26.00 3.96
CA ALA A 80 -19.17 -25.07 3.95
C ALA A 80 -18.87 -24.57 2.52
N TYR A 81 -18.51 -23.28 2.41
CA TYR A 81 -18.13 -22.71 1.11
C TYR A 81 -16.88 -23.40 0.52
N ILE A 82 -16.79 -23.38 -0.81
CA ILE A 82 -15.68 -23.93 -1.59
C ILE A 82 -14.86 -22.81 -2.24
N ARG A 83 -13.54 -23.03 -2.40
CA ARG A 83 -12.62 -22.02 -2.95
C ARG A 83 -12.59 -22.06 -4.48
N LYS A 84 -12.68 -20.91 -5.14
CA LYS A 84 -12.47 -20.70 -6.58
C LYS A 84 -11.47 -19.55 -6.80
N ASP A 85 -10.18 -19.87 -6.92
CA ASP A 85 -9.12 -18.85 -6.88
C ASP A 85 -9.23 -17.80 -7.99
N GLY A 86 -9.19 -16.53 -7.62
CA GLY A 86 -9.29 -15.40 -8.56
C GLY A 86 -10.71 -15.03 -8.99
N LEU A 87 -11.73 -15.81 -8.62
CA LEU A 87 -13.13 -15.54 -8.91
C LEU A 87 -13.81 -14.97 -7.66
N SER A 88 -13.99 -13.64 -7.64
CA SER A 88 -14.64 -12.95 -6.51
C SER A 88 -16.13 -13.28 -6.44
N ASN A 89 -16.61 -13.71 -5.27
CA ASN A 89 -18.02 -13.97 -5.01
C ASN A 89 -18.80 -12.64 -4.86
N PRO A 90 -19.75 -12.33 -5.77
CA PRO A 90 -20.53 -11.10 -5.69
C PRO A 90 -21.51 -11.06 -4.51
N GLY A 91 -21.82 -12.22 -3.89
CA GLY A 91 -22.68 -12.32 -2.71
C GLY A 91 -21.99 -11.96 -1.38
N ASN A 92 -20.71 -11.59 -1.42
CA ASN A 92 -19.97 -11.26 -0.22
C ASN A 92 -20.48 -9.96 0.43
N PHE A 93 -20.43 -9.92 1.75
CA PHE A 93 -20.55 -8.69 2.52
C PHE A 93 -19.31 -7.82 2.29
N ILE A 94 -19.53 -6.65 1.68
CA ILE A 94 -18.45 -5.72 1.30
C ILE A 94 -18.61 -4.32 1.91
N ALA A 95 -19.61 -4.11 2.77
CA ALA A 95 -19.95 -2.76 3.26
C ALA A 95 -18.84 -2.15 4.14
N HIS A 96 -18.27 -2.92 5.09
CA HIS A 96 -17.17 -2.41 5.93
C HIS A 96 -15.93 -2.08 5.10
N ARG A 97 -15.59 -2.94 4.13
CA ARG A 97 -14.50 -2.68 3.17
C ARG A 97 -14.74 -1.39 2.39
N LYS A 98 -15.95 -1.17 1.86
CA LYS A 98 -16.32 0.08 1.17
C LYS A 98 -16.20 1.30 2.07
N ALA A 99 -16.63 1.20 3.33
CA ALA A 99 -16.49 2.27 4.32
C ALA A 99 -15.02 2.62 4.56
N MET A 100 -14.14 1.61 4.66
CA MET A 100 -12.72 1.81 4.89
C MET A 100 -11.99 2.39 3.67
N ILE A 101 -12.32 1.91 2.45
CA ILE A 101 -11.82 2.51 1.20
C ILE A 101 -12.23 3.98 1.13
N ARG A 102 -13.49 4.28 1.45
CA ARG A 102 -13.99 5.66 1.47
C ARG A 102 -13.25 6.53 2.48
N LEU A 103 -12.96 6.01 3.69
CA LEU A 103 -12.13 6.73 4.66
C LEU A 103 -10.74 7.00 4.08
N CYS A 104 -10.09 5.98 3.53
CA CYS A 104 -8.77 6.10 2.88
C CYS A 104 -8.75 7.18 1.79
N GLU A 105 -9.74 7.20 0.90
CA GLU A 105 -9.84 8.23 -0.14
C GLU A 105 -10.03 9.62 0.45
N ILE A 106 -10.95 9.80 1.41
CA ILE A 106 -11.20 11.10 2.04
C ILE A 106 -9.96 11.60 2.78
N SER A 107 -9.34 10.77 3.62
CA SER A 107 -8.12 11.10 4.34
C SER A 107 -6.98 11.43 3.39
N GLY A 108 -6.78 10.61 2.36
CA GLY A 108 -5.76 10.82 1.35
C GLY A 108 -5.94 12.14 0.60
N ASN A 109 -7.16 12.42 0.12
CA ASN A 109 -7.48 13.62 -0.65
C ASN A 109 -7.28 14.89 0.20
N LEU A 110 -7.87 14.94 1.40
CA LEU A 110 -7.84 16.12 2.26
C LEU A 110 -6.43 16.37 2.81
N ALA A 111 -5.73 15.34 3.28
CA ALA A 111 -4.37 15.50 3.80
C ALA A 111 -3.37 15.88 2.68
N SER A 112 -3.55 15.35 1.46
CA SER A 112 -2.73 15.77 0.32
C SER A 112 -2.95 17.23 -0.05
N ALA A 113 -4.22 17.68 -0.07
CA ALA A 113 -4.53 19.07 -0.33
C ALA A 113 -3.96 20.00 0.75
N TYR A 114 -4.08 19.65 2.03
CA TYR A 114 -3.40 20.36 3.11
C TYR A 114 -1.89 20.40 2.91
N LYS A 115 -1.27 19.27 2.57
CA LYS A 115 0.19 19.20 2.37
C LYS A 115 0.65 20.19 1.31
N ILE A 116 -0.11 20.37 0.23
CA ILE A 116 0.17 21.28 -0.89
C ILE A 116 -0.15 22.74 -0.55
N THR A 117 -1.32 23.02 0.01
CA THR A 117 -1.81 24.41 0.15
C THR A 117 -1.61 25.02 1.52
N LYS A 118 -1.36 24.19 2.54
CA LYS A 118 -1.36 24.55 3.97
C LYS A 118 -2.69 25.15 4.47
N ASP A 119 -3.79 24.90 3.74
CA ASP A 119 -5.11 25.42 4.09
C ASP A 119 -5.78 24.51 5.12
N GLU A 120 -5.95 25.04 6.33
CA GLU A 120 -6.50 24.34 7.50
C GLU A 120 -7.95 23.84 7.29
N LYS A 121 -8.70 24.38 6.31
CA LYS A 121 -10.06 23.89 6.02
C LYS A 121 -10.10 22.39 5.70
N TYR A 122 -9.05 21.86 5.09
CA TYR A 122 -8.96 20.44 4.76
C TYR A 122 -8.79 19.59 6.02
N ILE A 123 -8.12 20.11 7.04
CA ILE A 123 -7.99 19.45 8.35
C ILE A 123 -9.32 19.51 9.08
N THR A 124 -9.97 20.68 9.13
CA THR A 124 -11.31 20.83 9.70
C THR A 124 -12.32 19.84 9.11
N ALA A 125 -12.26 19.61 7.78
CA ALA A 125 -13.10 18.61 7.12
C ALA A 125 -12.70 17.15 7.42
N LEU A 126 -11.42 16.87 7.69
CA LEU A 126 -10.91 15.52 7.93
C LEU A 126 -11.19 15.03 9.36
N LEU A 127 -11.07 15.89 10.38
CA LEU A 127 -11.20 15.50 11.79
C LEU A 127 -12.50 14.75 12.13
N PRO A 128 -13.69 15.13 11.64
CA PRO A 128 -14.93 14.38 11.89
C PRO A 128 -14.85 12.91 11.45
N HIS A 129 -14.16 12.62 10.34
CA HIS A 129 -13.98 11.26 9.84
C HIS A 129 -13.04 10.44 10.75
N LEU A 130 -11.95 11.05 11.20
CA LEU A 130 -10.99 10.40 12.10
C LEU A 130 -11.62 10.14 13.47
N ASN A 131 -12.33 11.13 14.03
CA ASN A 131 -13.03 10.97 15.30
C ASN A 131 -14.07 9.87 15.26
N ALA A 132 -14.91 9.84 14.21
CA ALA A 132 -15.91 8.78 14.08
C ALA A 132 -15.25 7.39 14.02
N TRP A 133 -14.13 7.25 13.29
CA TRP A 133 -13.51 5.94 13.09
C TRP A 133 -12.69 5.45 14.29
N PHE A 134 -12.01 6.36 15.00
CA PHE A 134 -10.98 5.99 15.99
C PHE A 134 -11.30 6.39 17.43
N VAL A 135 -12.18 7.38 17.64
CA VAL A 135 -12.35 8.04 18.94
C VAL A 135 -13.74 7.79 19.51
N ASN A 136 -14.78 8.16 18.75
CA ASN A 136 -16.16 8.22 19.23
C ASN A 136 -16.69 6.84 19.63
N ASP A 137 -17.03 6.64 20.90
CA ASP A 137 -17.47 5.34 21.44
C ASP A 137 -18.67 4.73 20.71
N SER A 138 -19.57 5.56 20.16
CA SER A 138 -20.74 5.09 19.42
C SER A 138 -20.43 4.57 18.02
N THR A 139 -19.27 4.91 17.44
CA THR A 139 -18.95 4.69 16.02
C THR A 139 -17.58 4.09 15.73
N LYS A 140 -16.66 4.09 16.69
CA LYS A 140 -15.27 3.66 16.49
C LYS A 140 -15.18 2.20 16.07
N MET A 141 -14.21 1.89 15.20
CA MET A 141 -13.84 0.51 14.90
C MET A 141 -12.94 -0.03 16.02
N ASN A 142 -13.09 -1.29 16.42
CA ASN A 142 -12.13 -1.93 17.34
C ASN A 142 -10.78 -2.17 16.63
N PRO A 143 -9.63 -1.99 17.33
CA PRO A 143 -8.30 -2.14 16.74
C PRO A 143 -7.88 -3.62 16.56
N SER A 144 -8.69 -4.41 15.84
CA SER A 144 -8.43 -5.82 15.52
C SER A 144 -9.15 -6.26 14.24
N LEU A 145 -8.68 -7.34 13.60
CA LEU A 145 -9.41 -8.06 12.53
C LEU A 145 -9.73 -9.50 12.94
N LEU A 146 -10.48 -9.67 14.02
CA LEU A 146 -10.89 -11.01 14.46
C LEU A 146 -11.90 -11.67 13.50
N TYR A 147 -12.66 -10.88 12.74
CA TYR A 147 -13.75 -11.37 11.89
C TYR A 147 -13.56 -11.04 10.41
N ALA A 148 -12.32 -10.76 9.99
CA ALA A 148 -12.00 -10.48 8.59
C ALA A 148 -11.82 -11.77 7.78
N GLN A 149 -12.30 -11.72 6.54
CA GLN A 149 -12.33 -12.83 5.58
C GLN A 149 -12.86 -14.15 6.16
N ALA A 150 -13.99 -14.06 6.86
CA ALA A 150 -14.77 -15.21 7.30
C ALA A 150 -15.14 -16.13 6.13
N ILE A 151 -15.39 -17.39 6.42
CA ILE A 151 -15.82 -18.40 5.45
C ILE A 151 -16.99 -19.17 6.06
N LYS A 152 -18.17 -19.07 5.45
CA LYS A 152 -19.37 -19.81 5.90
C LYS A 152 -19.05 -21.29 6.07
N GLY A 153 -19.39 -21.83 7.25
CA GLY A 153 -19.18 -23.22 7.61
C GLY A 153 -17.73 -23.63 7.90
N LYS A 154 -16.78 -22.68 8.00
CA LYS A 154 -15.37 -22.99 8.32
C LYS A 154 -14.78 -22.16 9.44
N VAL A 155 -14.78 -20.83 9.30
CA VAL A 155 -14.10 -19.92 10.24
C VAL A 155 -14.80 -18.57 10.28
N THR A 156 -14.80 -17.93 11.46
CA THR A 156 -15.36 -16.59 11.68
C THR A 156 -14.41 -15.46 11.28
N GLY A 157 -13.12 -15.76 11.10
CA GLY A 157 -12.09 -14.85 10.59
C GLY A 157 -10.74 -15.55 10.46
N ARG A 158 -9.76 -14.90 9.80
CA ARG A 158 -8.43 -15.49 9.54
C ARG A 158 -7.35 -14.45 9.25
N GLY A 159 -6.08 -14.85 9.41
CA GLY A 159 -4.89 -14.00 9.19
C GLY A 159 -4.86 -13.29 7.84
N ILE A 160 -5.22 -13.99 6.76
CA ILE A 160 -5.32 -13.47 5.38
C ILE A 160 -6.25 -12.25 5.27
N GLY A 161 -7.18 -12.07 6.21
CA GLY A 161 -8.04 -10.90 6.27
C GLY A 161 -7.36 -9.59 6.67
N ILE A 162 -6.11 -9.63 7.17
CA ILE A 162 -5.33 -8.42 7.49
C ILE A 162 -5.04 -7.58 6.24
N ILE A 163 -5.06 -8.17 5.05
CA ILE A 163 -4.92 -7.40 3.81
C ILE A 163 -6.06 -6.38 3.60
N ASP A 164 -7.23 -6.59 4.20
CA ASP A 164 -8.39 -5.70 4.06
C ASP A 164 -8.15 -4.30 4.69
N THR A 165 -7.21 -4.19 5.63
CA THR A 165 -6.82 -2.92 6.29
C THR A 165 -5.64 -2.21 5.64
N LEU A 166 -5.15 -2.66 4.48
CA LEU A 166 -4.16 -1.91 3.69
C LEU A 166 -4.58 -0.44 3.46
N HIS A 167 -5.86 -0.18 3.34
CA HIS A 167 -6.42 1.15 3.18
C HIS A 167 -6.14 2.10 4.35
N LEU A 168 -5.89 1.58 5.55
CA LEU A 168 -5.50 2.40 6.71
C LEU A 168 -4.08 2.97 6.59
N ILE A 169 -3.25 2.49 5.66
CA ILE A 169 -1.90 3.02 5.44
C ILE A 169 -1.96 4.50 5.05
N GLU A 170 -2.74 4.86 4.03
CA GLU A 170 -2.85 6.27 3.62
C GLU A 170 -3.61 7.12 4.63
N VAL A 171 -4.48 6.52 5.45
CA VAL A 171 -5.07 7.20 6.61
C VAL A 171 -3.97 7.56 7.60
N ALA A 172 -3.07 6.62 7.92
CA ALA A 172 -1.96 6.84 8.83
C ALA A 172 -0.97 7.89 8.30
N LEU A 173 -0.61 7.84 7.02
CA LEU A 173 0.24 8.85 6.37
C LEU A 173 -0.46 10.21 6.34
N GLY A 174 -1.77 10.25 6.10
CA GLY A 174 -2.58 11.46 6.17
C GLY A 174 -2.57 12.09 7.56
N ILE A 175 -2.75 11.29 8.62
CA ILE A 175 -2.65 11.75 10.01
C ILE A 175 -1.24 12.30 10.29
N LYS A 176 -0.19 11.60 9.86
CA LYS A 176 1.20 12.08 10.01
C LYS A 176 1.40 13.43 9.32
N ALA A 177 0.86 13.62 8.12
CA ALA A 177 1.01 14.86 7.36
C ALA A 177 0.34 16.07 8.02
N ILE A 178 -0.67 15.86 8.87
CA ILE A 178 -1.41 16.93 9.56
C ILE A 178 -1.03 17.08 11.05
N GLU A 179 -0.14 16.22 11.59
CA GLU A 179 0.06 16.09 13.04
C GLU A 179 0.61 17.35 13.73
N ASN A 180 1.24 18.24 12.96
CA ASN A 180 1.83 19.50 13.44
C ASN A 180 0.93 20.72 13.17
N SER A 181 -0.29 20.52 12.65
CA SER A 181 -1.26 21.60 12.45
C SER A 181 -1.69 22.19 13.79
N THR A 182 -2.02 23.47 13.79
CA THR A 182 -2.60 24.16 14.96
C THR A 182 -4.09 23.88 15.15
N THR A 183 -4.77 23.34 14.14
CA THR A 183 -6.21 23.03 14.15
C THR A 183 -6.52 21.75 14.92
N ILE A 184 -5.60 20.77 14.90
CA ILE A 184 -5.81 19.49 15.57
C ILE A 184 -5.52 19.59 17.07
N ASN A 185 -6.47 19.15 17.89
CA ASN A 185 -6.26 19.07 19.32
C ASN A 185 -5.26 17.94 19.65
N LYS A 186 -4.25 18.23 20.47
CA LYS A 186 -3.22 17.25 20.88
C LYS A 186 -3.81 16.05 21.62
N SER A 187 -4.86 16.22 22.44
CA SER A 187 -5.50 15.08 23.13
C SER A 187 -6.25 14.19 22.16
N GLU A 188 -6.90 14.77 21.15
CA GLU A 188 -7.61 14.05 20.09
C GLU A 188 -6.62 13.26 19.21
N LEU A 189 -5.55 13.91 18.76
CA LEU A 189 -4.46 13.27 18.03
C LEU A 189 -3.84 12.11 18.82
N PHE A 190 -3.67 12.28 20.13
CA PHE A 190 -3.17 11.21 21.00
C PHE A 190 -4.09 9.99 20.99
N ILE A 191 -5.42 10.16 21.08
CA ILE A 191 -6.37 9.03 21.04
C ILE A 191 -6.35 8.35 19.67
N ILE A 192 -6.31 9.12 18.58
CA ILE A 192 -6.19 8.57 17.22
C ILE A 192 -4.91 7.73 17.08
N LYS A 193 -3.75 8.29 17.47
CA LYS A 193 -2.47 7.56 17.44
C LYS A 193 -2.48 6.34 18.37
N LYS A 194 -3.14 6.42 19.52
CA LYS A 194 -3.30 5.28 20.43
C LYS A 194 -4.05 4.13 19.76
N TRP A 195 -5.09 4.40 18.97
CA TRP A 195 -5.77 3.35 18.20
C TRP A 195 -4.80 2.60 17.26
N PHE A 196 -3.97 3.34 16.52
CA PHE A 196 -2.96 2.75 15.64
C PHE A 196 -1.87 2.00 16.41
N SER A 197 -1.47 2.48 17.59
CA SER A 197 -0.55 1.77 18.47
C SER A 197 -1.14 0.45 18.98
N ASP A 198 -2.41 0.45 19.39
CA ASP A 198 -3.12 -0.74 19.87
C ASP A 198 -3.28 -1.76 18.72
N TYR A 199 -3.64 -1.29 17.52
CA TYR A 199 -3.77 -2.15 16.34
C TYR A 199 -2.42 -2.69 15.86
N LEU A 200 -1.36 -1.88 15.86
CA LEU A 200 0.01 -2.30 15.60
C LEU A 200 0.43 -3.41 16.56
N ASN A 201 0.15 -3.26 17.86
CA ASN A 201 0.43 -4.29 18.85
C ASN A 201 -0.34 -5.59 18.55
N TRP A 202 -1.62 -5.50 18.20
CA TRP A 202 -2.42 -6.66 17.79
C TRP A 202 -1.81 -7.35 16.55
N LEU A 203 -1.42 -6.58 15.52
CA LEU A 203 -0.81 -7.10 14.29
C LEU A 203 0.48 -7.88 14.50
N ILE A 204 1.30 -7.51 15.49
CA ILE A 204 2.60 -8.17 15.72
C ILE A 204 2.53 -9.30 16.75
N THR A 205 1.52 -9.31 17.62
CA THR A 205 1.40 -10.29 18.72
C THR A 205 0.36 -11.38 18.47
N HIS A 206 -0.77 -11.04 17.85
CA HIS A 206 -1.90 -11.95 17.68
C HIS A 206 -1.57 -13.08 16.68
N PRO A 207 -2.11 -14.32 16.87
CA PRO A 207 -1.86 -15.42 15.94
C PRO A 207 -2.23 -15.13 14.49
N PHE A 208 -3.26 -14.30 14.24
CA PHE A 208 -3.62 -13.88 12.87
C PHE A 208 -2.53 -13.04 12.23
N GLY A 209 -1.98 -12.08 12.98
CA GLY A 209 -0.85 -11.26 12.56
C GLY A 209 0.39 -12.11 12.25
N LYS A 210 0.73 -13.06 13.13
CA LYS A 210 1.84 -13.99 12.90
C LYS A 210 1.63 -14.88 11.66
N LYS A 211 0.41 -15.38 11.44
CA LYS A 211 0.08 -16.17 10.25
C LYS A 211 0.20 -15.34 8.97
N GLU A 212 -0.25 -14.09 8.99
CA GLU A 212 -0.14 -13.20 7.83
C GLU A 212 1.31 -12.84 7.51
N LYS A 213 2.09 -12.47 8.54
CA LYS A 213 3.54 -12.26 8.42
C LYS A 213 4.25 -13.43 7.73
N ASN A 214 3.85 -14.66 8.05
CA ASN A 214 4.52 -15.88 7.60
C ASN A 214 3.89 -16.52 6.34
N ASN A 215 3.01 -15.82 5.62
CA ASN A 215 2.34 -16.36 4.41
C ASN A 215 3.34 -16.62 3.25
N GLY A 216 4.35 -15.76 3.14
CA GLY A 216 5.49 -15.89 2.23
C GLY A 216 5.20 -15.45 0.79
N ASN A 217 4.15 -14.68 0.55
CA ASN A 217 3.80 -14.05 -0.72
C ASN A 217 3.40 -12.58 -0.46
N ASN A 218 2.67 -11.95 -1.37
CA ASN A 218 2.13 -10.59 -1.20
C ASN A 218 1.47 -10.32 0.18
N HIS A 219 0.85 -11.29 0.84
CA HIS A 219 0.31 -11.12 2.19
C HIS A 219 1.38 -10.75 3.23
N SER A 220 2.57 -11.37 3.18
CA SER A 220 3.68 -11.03 4.06
C SER A 220 4.19 -9.61 3.81
N THR A 221 4.24 -9.21 2.53
CA THR A 221 4.63 -7.86 2.10
C THR A 221 3.64 -6.83 2.62
N CYS A 222 2.34 -7.08 2.43
CA CYS A 222 1.26 -6.22 2.88
C CYS A 222 1.19 -6.09 4.41
N TRP A 223 1.46 -7.18 5.14
CA TRP A 223 1.62 -7.12 6.59
C TRP A 223 2.77 -6.20 6.99
N ALA A 224 3.95 -6.36 6.37
CA ALA A 224 5.12 -5.56 6.69
C ALA A 224 4.92 -4.07 6.37
N LEU A 225 4.24 -3.76 5.26
CA LEU A 225 3.88 -2.40 4.87
C LEU A 225 2.94 -1.74 5.88
N GLN A 226 1.91 -2.45 6.34
CA GLN A 226 1.02 -1.96 7.38
C GLN A 226 1.78 -1.69 8.69
N VAL A 227 2.59 -2.64 9.15
CA VAL A 227 3.41 -2.49 10.36
C VAL A 227 4.36 -1.29 10.24
N ALA A 228 5.02 -1.12 9.10
CA ALA A 228 5.92 0.01 8.86
C ALA A 228 5.18 1.35 8.89
N ALA A 229 4.04 1.47 8.20
CA ALA A 229 3.26 2.71 8.15
C ALA A 229 2.71 3.10 9.53
N PHE A 230 2.17 2.15 10.29
CA PHE A 230 1.62 2.43 11.62
C PHE A 230 2.72 2.70 12.64
N ALA A 231 3.86 1.99 12.55
CA ALA A 231 5.04 2.29 13.36
C ALA A 231 5.60 3.68 13.06
N TYR A 232 5.59 4.11 11.79
CA TYR A 232 5.99 5.46 11.40
C TYR A 232 5.06 6.53 11.98
N LEU A 233 3.75 6.32 11.95
CA LEU A 233 2.77 7.25 12.54
C LEU A 233 3.01 7.46 14.05
N VAL A 234 3.24 6.38 14.78
CA VAL A 234 3.38 6.40 16.26
C VAL A 234 4.85 6.47 16.72
N ASP A 235 5.76 6.81 15.81
CA ASP A 235 7.19 7.00 16.06
C ASP A 235 7.89 5.78 16.71
N ASN A 236 7.41 4.57 16.41
CA ASN A 236 7.93 3.30 16.91
C ASN A 236 9.14 2.81 16.11
N LYS A 237 10.31 3.37 16.43
CA LYS A 237 11.61 3.05 15.78
C LYS A 237 11.99 1.57 15.84
N ILE A 238 11.60 0.86 16.90
CA ILE A 238 11.89 -0.57 17.07
C ILE A 238 11.20 -1.39 15.98
N GLN A 239 9.92 -1.14 15.72
CA GLN A 239 9.19 -1.88 14.68
C GLN A 239 9.62 -1.50 13.28
N LEU A 240 9.97 -0.23 13.03
CA LEU A 240 10.57 0.19 11.75
C LEU A 240 11.85 -0.60 11.45
N LYS A 241 12.76 -0.71 12.44
CA LYS A 241 13.99 -1.51 12.26
C LYS A 241 13.69 -2.98 12.01
N LYS A 242 12.75 -3.57 12.75
CA LYS A 242 12.30 -4.96 12.53
C LYS A 242 11.73 -5.17 11.11
N CYS A 243 11.00 -4.21 10.56
CA CYS A 243 10.52 -4.29 9.18
C CYS A 243 11.64 -4.16 8.16
N GLN A 244 12.65 -3.30 8.38
CA GLN A 244 13.84 -3.23 7.52
C GLN A 244 14.58 -4.57 7.50
N ASP A 245 14.80 -5.18 8.67
CA ASP A 245 15.49 -6.45 8.77
C ASP A 245 14.67 -7.59 8.16
N PHE A 246 13.34 -7.57 8.31
CA PHE A 246 12.44 -8.54 7.68
C PHE A 246 12.42 -8.40 6.16
N TYR A 247 12.50 -7.17 5.63
CA TYR A 247 12.63 -6.94 4.19
C TYR A 247 13.91 -7.58 3.65
N LYS A 248 15.06 -7.24 4.26
CA LYS A 248 16.40 -7.69 3.81
C LYS A 248 16.59 -9.20 3.93
N ASN A 249 16.12 -9.79 5.03
CA ASN A 249 16.45 -11.17 5.38
C ASN A 249 15.35 -12.18 5.07
N THR A 250 14.17 -11.75 4.64
CA THR A 250 13.04 -12.66 4.37
C THR A 250 12.25 -12.24 3.13
N LEU A 251 11.65 -11.05 3.11
CA LEU A 251 10.72 -10.68 2.04
C LEU A 251 11.39 -10.67 0.66
N LEU A 252 12.48 -9.91 0.49
CA LEU A 252 13.18 -9.84 -0.78
C LEU A 252 13.85 -11.18 -1.16
N PRO A 253 14.71 -11.80 -0.33
CA PRO A 253 15.43 -13.01 -0.72
C PRO A 253 14.54 -14.22 -0.98
N ASP A 254 13.43 -14.37 -0.25
CA ASP A 254 12.60 -15.58 -0.32
C ASP A 254 11.44 -15.46 -1.32
N GLN A 255 10.96 -14.25 -1.62
CA GLN A 255 9.84 -14.06 -2.55
C GLN A 255 10.26 -13.76 -3.98
N MET A 256 11.41 -13.14 -4.20
CA MET A 256 11.88 -12.76 -5.53
C MET A 256 12.79 -13.85 -6.10
N ALA A 257 12.63 -14.18 -7.38
CA ALA A 257 13.57 -15.03 -8.11
C ALA A 257 14.75 -14.20 -8.66
N THR A 258 15.82 -14.88 -9.11
CA THR A 258 17.03 -14.20 -9.63
C THR A 258 16.81 -13.45 -10.95
N ASP A 259 15.66 -13.62 -11.60
CA ASP A 259 15.23 -12.86 -12.78
C ASP A 259 14.36 -11.63 -12.44
N GLY A 260 14.10 -11.38 -11.15
CA GLY A 260 13.24 -10.28 -10.67
C GLY A 260 11.76 -10.61 -10.57
N SER A 261 11.31 -11.77 -11.04
CA SER A 261 9.92 -12.20 -10.90
C SER A 261 9.59 -12.55 -9.44
N PHE A 262 8.30 -12.56 -9.10
CA PHE A 262 7.80 -13.11 -7.84
C PHE A 262 7.03 -14.41 -8.12
N PRO A 263 7.65 -15.61 -8.00
CA PRO A 263 7.10 -16.86 -8.51
C PRO A 263 5.71 -17.22 -7.96
N LYS A 264 5.45 -16.93 -6.67
CA LYS A 264 4.13 -17.18 -6.05
C LYS A 264 3.03 -16.31 -6.62
N GLU A 265 3.36 -15.15 -7.19
CA GLU A 265 2.42 -14.23 -7.81
C GLU A 265 2.19 -14.60 -9.28
N THR A 266 3.25 -14.94 -10.01
CA THR A 266 3.16 -15.39 -11.40
C THR A 266 2.46 -16.75 -11.55
N ALA A 267 2.40 -17.56 -10.49
CA ALA A 267 1.68 -18.83 -10.46
C ALA A 267 0.15 -18.69 -10.21
N ARG A 268 -0.37 -17.47 -10.01
CA ARG A 268 -1.79 -17.24 -9.69
C ARG A 268 -2.66 -17.21 -10.94
N THR A 269 -3.99 -17.25 -10.75
CA THR A 269 -4.98 -17.07 -11.81
C THR A 269 -5.10 -15.62 -12.31
N LYS A 270 -4.52 -14.66 -11.57
CA LYS A 270 -4.39 -13.24 -11.96
C LYS A 270 -2.92 -12.79 -11.90
N PRO A 271 -2.01 -13.46 -12.63
CA PRO A 271 -0.59 -13.30 -12.38
C PRO A 271 -0.06 -11.91 -12.72
N TYR A 272 -0.69 -11.17 -13.64
CA TYR A 272 -0.29 -9.80 -13.96
C TYR A 272 -0.67 -8.85 -12.84
N GLY A 273 -1.94 -8.86 -12.41
CA GLY A 273 -2.41 -8.06 -11.27
C GLY A 273 -1.65 -8.36 -9.98
N TYR A 274 -1.40 -9.63 -9.65
CA TYR A 274 -0.63 -9.99 -8.44
C TYR A 274 0.83 -9.55 -8.51
N SER A 275 1.47 -9.61 -9.69
CA SER A 275 2.85 -9.14 -9.86
C SER A 275 2.96 -7.63 -9.69
N LEU A 276 2.04 -6.87 -10.29
CA LEU A 276 1.95 -5.41 -10.12
C LEU A 276 1.70 -5.03 -8.67
N PHE A 277 0.73 -5.69 -8.03
CA PHE A 277 0.33 -5.44 -6.65
C PHE A 277 1.49 -5.69 -5.66
N ASN A 278 2.17 -6.83 -5.77
CA ASN A 278 3.26 -7.16 -4.85
C ASN A 278 4.47 -6.24 -5.06
N LEU A 279 4.79 -5.88 -6.32
CA LEU A 279 5.88 -4.95 -6.58
C LEU A 279 5.56 -3.56 -5.98
N ASP A 280 4.35 -3.05 -6.19
CA ASP A 280 3.91 -1.78 -5.58
C ASP A 280 3.97 -1.85 -4.05
N ALA A 281 3.62 -2.99 -3.43
CA ALA A 281 3.72 -3.18 -1.98
C ALA A 281 5.18 -3.17 -1.49
N MET A 282 6.09 -3.88 -2.18
CA MET A 282 7.51 -3.93 -1.84
C MET A 282 8.17 -2.54 -2.00
N VAL A 283 7.86 -1.83 -3.08
CA VAL A 283 8.40 -0.48 -3.32
C VAL A 283 7.85 0.51 -2.30
N SER A 284 6.55 0.47 -2.00
CA SER A 284 5.95 1.31 -0.96
C SER A 284 6.57 1.04 0.43
N LEU A 285 6.96 -0.20 0.71
CA LEU A 285 7.68 -0.56 1.93
C LEU A 285 9.08 0.05 1.94
N CYS A 286 9.81 0.00 0.81
CA CYS A 286 11.09 0.68 0.65
C CYS A 286 10.94 2.19 0.86
N GLN A 287 9.87 2.80 0.33
CA GLN A 287 9.60 4.23 0.46
C GLN A 287 9.43 4.67 1.92
N ILE A 288 8.74 3.88 2.76
CA ILE A 288 8.56 4.22 4.18
C ILE A 288 9.84 3.97 5.00
N LEU A 289 10.60 2.92 4.65
CA LEU A 289 11.69 2.43 5.49
C LEU A 289 13.06 2.98 5.12
N SER A 290 13.26 3.51 3.92
CA SER A 290 14.58 3.98 3.48
C SER A 290 15.00 5.24 4.22
N LYS A 291 16.30 5.33 4.51
CA LYS A 291 16.96 6.49 5.11
C LYS A 291 18.23 6.78 4.31
N ASP A 292 18.78 7.98 4.48
CA ASP A 292 20.03 8.37 3.81
C ASP A 292 21.18 7.40 4.11
N ASP A 293 21.23 6.87 5.33
CA ASP A 293 22.26 5.93 5.82
C ASP A 293 21.90 4.45 5.66
N ASP A 294 20.63 4.13 5.37
CA ASP A 294 20.16 2.77 5.11
C ASP A 294 19.02 2.78 4.07
N ASN A 295 19.40 2.96 2.81
CA ASN A 295 18.49 3.06 1.68
C ASN A 295 18.18 1.68 1.08
N LEU A 296 16.93 1.24 1.18
CA LEU A 296 16.51 -0.09 0.73
C LEU A 296 16.45 -0.22 -0.80
N TYR A 297 16.38 0.89 -1.54
CA TYR A 297 16.46 0.86 -3.00
C TYR A 297 17.85 0.41 -3.49
N ASN A 298 18.89 0.67 -2.71
CA ASN A 298 20.27 0.27 -2.99
C ASN A 298 20.62 -1.11 -2.44
N TYR A 299 19.73 -1.75 -1.68
CA TYR A 299 19.97 -3.06 -1.11
C TYR A 299 19.94 -4.16 -2.17
N LYS A 300 20.94 -5.05 -2.12
CA LYS A 300 21.05 -6.23 -2.98
C LYS A 300 21.40 -7.47 -2.16
N THR A 301 20.75 -8.58 -2.46
CA THR A 301 21.14 -9.89 -1.90
C THR A 301 22.44 -10.40 -2.56
N LYS A 302 23.07 -11.42 -1.97
CA LYS A 302 24.31 -12.02 -2.51
C LYS A 302 24.13 -12.59 -3.92
N ASP A 303 22.96 -13.15 -4.21
CA ASP A 303 22.56 -13.70 -5.52
C ASP A 303 21.93 -12.65 -6.46
N GLY A 304 21.95 -11.38 -6.06
CA GLY A 304 21.71 -10.26 -6.96
C GLY A 304 20.27 -9.72 -7.01
N LYS A 305 19.36 -10.22 -6.17
CA LYS A 305 17.99 -9.70 -6.06
C LYS A 305 17.99 -8.30 -5.48
N SER A 306 17.20 -7.41 -6.06
CA SER A 306 17.01 -6.03 -5.61
C SER A 306 15.63 -5.55 -6.04
N ILE A 307 15.13 -4.47 -5.41
CA ILE A 307 13.85 -3.91 -5.83
C ILE A 307 13.90 -3.37 -7.27
N GLN A 308 15.06 -2.88 -7.68
CA GLN A 308 15.35 -2.46 -9.05
C GLN A 308 15.20 -3.62 -10.04
N LEU A 309 15.69 -4.82 -9.69
CA LEU A 309 15.53 -6.02 -10.52
C LEU A 309 14.05 -6.40 -10.72
N GLY A 310 13.23 -6.26 -9.68
CA GLY A 310 11.78 -6.46 -9.79
C GLY A 310 11.11 -5.48 -10.76
N MET A 311 11.55 -4.22 -10.76
CA MET A 311 11.06 -3.21 -11.71
C MET A 311 11.55 -3.50 -13.14
N GLU A 312 12.80 -3.91 -13.32
CA GLU A 312 13.34 -4.30 -14.62
C GLU A 312 12.58 -5.48 -15.24
N PHE A 313 12.21 -6.46 -14.41
CA PHE A 313 11.36 -7.57 -14.83
C PHE A 313 9.98 -7.09 -15.30
N LEU A 314 9.32 -6.21 -14.55
CA LEU A 314 7.91 -5.85 -14.79
C LEU A 314 7.72 -4.71 -15.79
N TYR A 315 8.69 -3.78 -15.90
CA TYR A 315 8.65 -2.62 -16.79
C TYR A 315 8.23 -2.93 -18.23
N PRO A 316 8.83 -3.89 -18.96
CA PRO A 316 8.43 -4.17 -20.34
C PRO A 316 6.95 -4.55 -20.46
N TYR A 317 6.40 -5.27 -19.48
CA TYR A 317 5.00 -5.68 -19.46
C TYR A 317 4.04 -4.57 -19.02
N ILE A 318 4.51 -3.56 -18.28
CA ILE A 318 3.72 -2.35 -18.01
C ILE A 318 3.68 -1.46 -19.26
N LYS A 319 4.82 -1.30 -19.93
CA LYS A 319 4.93 -0.52 -21.16
C LYS A 319 4.11 -1.13 -22.30
N ASN A 320 4.17 -2.46 -22.44
CA ASN A 320 3.41 -3.20 -23.44
C ASN A 320 2.86 -4.50 -22.85
N LYS A 321 1.60 -4.45 -22.39
CA LYS A 321 0.91 -5.61 -21.80
C LYS A 321 0.78 -6.80 -22.76
N LYS A 322 0.89 -6.60 -24.08
CA LYS A 322 0.84 -7.71 -25.06
C LYS A 322 2.04 -8.65 -24.95
N ASP A 323 3.15 -8.18 -24.38
CA ASP A 323 4.37 -8.96 -24.24
C ASP A 323 4.33 -9.89 -23.01
N TRP A 324 3.27 -9.81 -22.19
CA TRP A 324 3.11 -10.64 -21.00
C TRP A 324 3.14 -12.14 -21.33
N LYS A 325 4.08 -12.86 -20.71
CA LYS A 325 4.39 -14.27 -21.05
C LYS A 325 3.60 -15.29 -20.24
N PHE A 326 2.94 -14.87 -19.16
CA PHE A 326 2.11 -15.76 -18.35
C PHE A 326 0.65 -15.70 -18.82
N GLN A 327 -0.21 -16.54 -18.23
CA GLN A 327 -1.63 -16.50 -18.53
C GLN A 327 -2.23 -15.10 -18.27
N LYS A 328 -3.28 -14.78 -19.02
CA LYS A 328 -4.08 -13.58 -18.76
C LYS A 328 -4.83 -13.74 -17.45
N ASP A 329 -5.01 -12.63 -16.75
CA ASP A 329 -5.81 -12.59 -15.53
C ASP A 329 -7.26 -13.02 -15.83
N VAL A 330 -7.76 -14.00 -15.08
CA VAL A 330 -9.14 -14.53 -15.24
C VAL A 330 -10.22 -13.47 -14.97
N MET A 331 -9.89 -12.41 -14.26
CA MET A 331 -10.74 -11.23 -14.07
C MET A 331 -9.87 -9.97 -14.10
N TYR A 332 -10.46 -8.87 -14.58
CA TYR A 332 -9.86 -7.52 -14.58
C TYR A 332 -8.58 -7.33 -15.41
N TRP A 333 -8.24 -8.27 -16.30
CA TRP A 333 -7.11 -8.16 -17.23
C TRP A 333 -7.04 -6.81 -17.96
N ASN A 334 -8.19 -6.30 -18.42
CA ASN A 334 -8.28 -5.05 -19.19
C ASN A 334 -8.16 -3.79 -18.32
N ASN A 335 -8.24 -3.92 -16.99
CA ASN A 335 -8.21 -2.79 -16.08
C ASN A 335 -6.79 -2.44 -15.59
N TRP A 336 -5.81 -3.31 -15.88
CA TRP A 336 -4.38 -3.09 -15.63
C TRP A 336 -3.62 -2.72 -16.91
N PRO A 337 -2.43 -2.07 -16.82
CA PRO A 337 -1.87 -1.46 -15.61
C PRO A 337 -2.58 -0.13 -15.28
N ILE A 338 -2.29 0.41 -14.08
CA ILE A 338 -2.68 1.76 -13.67
C ILE A 338 -1.42 2.62 -13.46
N LYS A 339 -1.57 3.86 -12.97
CA LYS A 339 -0.46 4.64 -12.39
C LYS A 339 0.22 3.88 -11.23
N GLN A 340 1.13 2.96 -11.55
CA GLN A 340 1.77 2.10 -10.56
C GLN A 340 2.74 2.89 -9.69
N ALA A 341 2.72 2.64 -8.38
CA ALA A 341 3.60 3.29 -7.43
C ALA A 341 5.07 2.92 -7.67
N SER A 342 5.32 1.68 -8.10
CA SER A 342 6.65 1.17 -8.43
C SER A 342 7.38 2.01 -9.48
N LEU A 343 6.70 2.38 -10.58
CA LEU A 343 7.26 3.27 -11.59
C LEU A 343 7.66 4.63 -11.01
N LEU A 344 6.79 5.21 -10.19
CA LEU A 344 7.01 6.54 -9.62
C LEU A 344 8.18 6.54 -8.65
N PHE A 345 8.13 5.71 -7.61
CA PHE A 345 9.09 5.79 -6.51
C PHE A 345 10.49 5.30 -6.93
N ILE A 346 10.57 4.24 -7.74
CA ILE A 346 11.87 3.82 -8.30
C ILE A 346 12.39 4.85 -9.29
N GLY A 347 11.52 5.44 -10.13
CA GLY A 347 11.91 6.49 -11.07
C GLY A 347 12.46 7.73 -10.37
N LEU A 348 11.85 8.15 -9.26
CA LEU A 348 12.33 9.27 -8.44
C LEU A 348 13.67 8.96 -7.80
N GLU A 349 13.81 7.79 -7.17
CA GLU A 349 15.04 7.38 -6.48
C GLU A 349 16.22 7.21 -7.43
N SER A 350 16.00 6.54 -8.57
CA SER A 350 17.05 6.26 -9.56
C SER A 350 17.28 7.39 -10.56
N ASN A 351 16.46 8.45 -10.53
CA ASN A 351 16.40 9.48 -11.56
C ASN A 351 16.24 8.91 -12.98
N ASP A 352 15.49 7.80 -13.11
CA ASP A 352 15.24 7.13 -14.39
C ASP A 352 13.97 7.66 -15.06
N GLN A 353 14.20 8.52 -16.05
CA GLN A 353 13.12 9.17 -16.79
C GLN A 353 12.21 8.18 -17.55
N ARG A 354 12.69 6.97 -17.87
CA ARG A 354 11.87 5.96 -18.57
C ARG A 354 10.69 5.50 -17.73
N TYR A 355 10.86 5.41 -16.41
CA TYR A 355 9.81 5.03 -15.49
C TYR A 355 8.84 6.19 -15.24
N LEU A 356 9.38 7.38 -15.01
CA LEU A 356 8.61 8.60 -14.77
C LEU A 356 7.75 9.00 -15.99
N ASP A 357 8.31 8.87 -17.21
CA ASP A 357 7.57 9.14 -18.44
C ASP A 357 6.44 8.14 -18.66
N LEU A 358 6.68 6.84 -18.44
CA LEU A 358 5.63 5.83 -18.54
C LEU A 358 4.53 6.09 -17.49
N TRP A 359 4.89 6.42 -16.25
CA TRP A 359 3.92 6.73 -15.19
C TRP A 359 2.98 7.87 -15.59
N LYS A 360 3.49 8.94 -16.23
CA LYS A 360 2.68 10.07 -16.71
C LYS A 360 1.63 9.67 -17.76
N THR A 361 1.89 8.64 -18.55
CA THR A 361 0.95 8.17 -19.60
C THR A 361 -0.18 7.29 -19.07
N LEU A 362 -0.04 6.76 -17.85
CA LEU A 362 -1.02 5.87 -17.24
C LEU A 362 -2.08 6.65 -16.47
N SER A 363 -3.24 6.05 -16.27
CA SER A 363 -4.33 6.61 -15.46
C SER A 363 -4.64 5.70 -14.27
N TYR A 364 -5.27 6.27 -13.22
CA TYR A 364 -5.96 5.45 -12.24
C TYR A 364 -7.22 4.81 -12.85
N ASN A 365 -7.78 3.81 -12.18
CA ASN A 365 -8.98 3.10 -12.63
C ASN A 365 -10.03 3.06 -11.51
N ASN A 366 -11.27 3.42 -11.83
CA ASN A 366 -12.37 3.49 -10.87
C ASN A 366 -13.11 2.16 -10.65
N THR A 367 -12.64 1.07 -11.25
CA THR A 367 -13.19 -0.27 -11.02
C THR A 367 -12.96 -0.66 -9.55
N PRO A 368 -14.01 -1.07 -8.79
CA PRO A 368 -13.88 -1.33 -7.35
C PRO A 368 -12.77 -2.31 -6.97
N GLU A 369 -12.57 -3.37 -7.76
CA GLU A 369 -11.47 -4.32 -7.55
C GLU A 369 -10.11 -3.62 -7.70
N ILE A 370 -9.95 -2.74 -8.68
CA ILE A 370 -8.68 -2.05 -8.90
C ILE A 370 -8.43 -1.05 -7.77
N ILE A 371 -9.41 -0.25 -7.38
CA ILE A 371 -9.30 0.67 -6.23
C ILE A 371 -8.85 -0.07 -4.96
N ARG A 372 -9.41 -1.26 -4.73
CA ARG A 372 -9.05 -2.12 -3.60
C ARG A 372 -7.59 -2.59 -3.66
N ASN A 373 -7.07 -2.86 -4.86
CA ASN A 373 -5.68 -3.30 -5.05
C ASN A 373 -4.72 -2.13 -5.31
N THR A 374 -5.19 -0.87 -5.41
CA THR A 374 -4.31 0.30 -5.49
C THR A 374 -3.82 0.68 -4.09
N ILE A 375 -2.54 0.45 -3.82
CA ILE A 375 -1.91 0.75 -2.52
C ILE A 375 -1.71 2.25 -2.34
N VAL A 376 -1.14 2.91 -3.34
CA VAL A 376 -0.87 4.35 -3.35
C VAL A 376 -1.91 5.05 -4.22
N LYS A 377 -2.87 5.73 -3.60
CA LYS A 377 -3.89 6.53 -4.31
C LYS A 377 -3.53 8.01 -4.34
N ASN A 378 -2.71 8.46 -3.37
CA ASN A 378 -2.30 9.84 -3.17
C ASN A 378 -0.77 9.90 -2.98
N PRO A 379 0.03 9.81 -4.06
CA PRO A 379 1.48 9.66 -3.96
C PRO A 379 2.19 10.86 -3.30
N VAL A 380 1.57 12.05 -3.29
CA VAL A 380 2.09 13.24 -2.59
C VAL A 380 2.23 12.99 -1.08
N LEU A 381 1.46 12.10 -0.46
CA LEU A 381 1.62 11.75 0.96
C LEU A 381 2.86 10.89 1.25
N TRP A 382 3.43 10.26 0.23
CA TRP A 382 4.49 9.25 0.39
C TRP A 382 5.91 9.79 0.18
N ILE A 383 6.03 11.00 -0.35
CA ILE A 383 7.31 11.68 -0.57
C ILE A 383 7.55 12.73 0.50
N SER A 384 8.80 12.97 0.89
CA SER A 384 9.15 14.18 1.65
C SER A 384 9.02 15.42 0.75
N ASN A 385 8.80 16.59 1.35
CA ASN A 385 8.79 17.86 0.60
C ASN A 385 10.20 18.25 0.15
#